data_AF-A0A1A8ML70-F1
#
_entry.id   AF-A0A1A8ML70-F1
#
_cell.length_a   1.000
_cell.length_b   1.000
_cell.length_c   1.000
_cell.angle_alpha   90.00
_cell.angle_beta   90.00
_cell.angle_gamma   90.00
#
_symmetry.space_group_name_H-M   'P 1'
#
loop_
_entity.id
_entity.type
_entity.pdbx_description
1 polymer ?
#
loop_
_entity_poly.entity_id
_entity_poly.type
_entity_poly.pdbx_seq_one_letter_code
_entity_poly.pdbx_strand_id
1 'polypeptide(L)'
;DESTWIWVDGILDLINKYLSDLWQDGSIMGFVGRERTKFLLQTKATGTFLIRFSESIRDGAVTFSWVDHSSGEAHVHAVQPYTKKELSVLSLPDAINHYTLTAQGYSSYNPLMYLYPDIPKDTAFGRYYKVP
;
A
#
# COMPACT_ATOMS: atom_id res chain seq x y z
N ASP A 1 -22.48 -11.67 9.88
CA ASP A 1 -21.62 -12.86 9.96
C ASP A 1 -20.51 -12.55 10.95
N GLU A 2 -20.19 -13.48 11.84
CA GLU A 2 -19.15 -13.34 12.87
C GLU A 2 -17.74 -13.13 12.27
N SER A 3 -17.46 -13.74 11.11
CA SER A 3 -16.19 -13.61 10.39
C SER A 3 -15.93 -12.17 9.95
N THR A 4 -16.97 -11.46 9.49
CA THR A 4 -16.88 -10.04 9.13
C THR A 4 -16.47 -9.18 10.33
N TRP A 5 -17.04 -9.40 11.52
CA TRP A 5 -16.70 -8.63 12.71
C TRP A 5 -15.27 -8.90 13.18
N ILE A 6 -14.83 -10.15 13.17
CA ILE A 6 -13.44 -10.51 13.50
C ILE A 6 -12.45 -9.82 12.56
N TRP A 7 -12.80 -9.72 11.27
CA TRP A 7 -12.00 -8.98 10.31
C TRP A 7 -11.96 -7.48 10.62
N VAL A 8 -13.10 -6.85 10.92
CA VAL A 8 -13.15 -5.43 11.31
C VAL A 8 -12.31 -5.18 12.55
N ASP A 9 -12.43 -6.01 13.59
CA ASP A 9 -11.62 -5.91 14.81
C ASP A 9 -10.13 -6.09 14.50
N GLY A 10 -9.80 -7.02 13.59
CA GLY A 10 -8.45 -7.22 13.08
C GLY A 10 -7.86 -5.96 12.45
N ILE A 11 -8.65 -5.25 11.62
CA ILE A 11 -8.28 -3.98 10.99
C ILE A 11 -8.15 -2.85 12.02
N LEU A 12 -9.09 -2.72 12.96
CA LEU A 12 -9.02 -1.70 14.00
C LEU A 12 -7.75 -1.85 14.86
N ASP A 13 -7.42 -3.08 15.26
CA ASP A 13 -6.20 -3.37 15.99
C ASP A 13 -4.92 -3.11 15.15
N LEU A 14 -4.96 -3.40 13.84
CA LEU A 14 -3.88 -3.08 12.91
C LEU A 14 -3.63 -1.56 12.83
N ILE A 15 -4.70 -0.77 12.69
CA ILE A 15 -4.63 0.70 12.66
C ILE A 15 -4.04 1.22 13.96
N ASN A 16 -4.64 0.85 15.09
CA ASN A 16 -4.25 1.38 16.40
C ASN A 16 -2.79 1.10 16.75
N LYS A 17 -2.26 -0.08 16.38
CA LYS A 17 -0.90 -0.48 16.74
C LYS A 17 0.17 -0.02 15.75
N TYR A 18 -0.14 0.04 14.46
CA TYR A 18 0.89 0.17 13.42
C TYR A 18 0.66 1.28 12.39
N LEU A 19 -0.58 1.76 12.21
CA LEU A 19 -0.94 2.64 11.10
C LEU A 19 -1.67 3.92 11.52
N SER A 20 -1.71 4.23 12.82
CA SER A 20 -2.51 5.33 13.37
C SER A 20 -2.20 6.67 12.69
N ASP A 21 -0.93 7.04 12.59
CA ASP A 21 -0.53 8.31 11.97
C ASP A 21 -0.88 8.33 10.48
N LEU A 22 -0.54 7.27 9.74
CA LEU A 22 -0.87 7.14 8.30
C LEU A 22 -2.36 7.20 8.02
N TRP A 23 -3.18 6.63 8.91
CA TRP A 23 -4.62 6.67 8.82
C TRP A 23 -5.17 8.07 9.08
N GLN A 24 -4.70 8.74 10.15
CA GLN A 24 -5.10 10.11 10.48
C GLN A 24 -4.69 11.11 9.39
N ASP A 25 -3.54 10.88 8.78
CA ASP A 25 -3.00 11.70 7.70
C ASP A 25 -3.64 11.42 6.33
N GLY A 26 -4.65 10.55 6.28
CA GLY A 26 -5.39 10.24 5.05
C GLY A 26 -4.57 9.49 4.00
N SER A 27 -3.44 8.89 4.39
CA SER A 27 -2.55 8.18 3.45
C SER A 27 -3.08 6.79 3.06
N ILE A 28 -4.04 6.26 3.84
CA ILE A 28 -4.62 4.94 3.64
C ILE A 28 -6.08 5.11 3.20
N MET A 29 -6.42 4.65 1.99
CA MET A 29 -7.82 4.61 1.55
C MET A 29 -8.63 3.55 2.31
N GLY A 30 -7.96 2.45 2.70
CA GLY A 30 -8.52 1.45 3.60
C GLY A 30 -9.55 0.54 2.93
N PHE A 31 -10.82 0.91 2.98
CA PHE A 31 -11.95 0.07 2.58
C PHE A 31 -12.23 0.19 1.09
N VAL A 32 -11.41 -0.45 0.27
CA VAL A 32 -11.60 -0.53 -1.18
C VAL A 32 -11.22 -1.92 -1.69
N GLY A 33 -12.12 -2.54 -2.46
CA GLY A 33 -11.90 -3.87 -3.02
C GLY A 33 -10.90 -3.88 -4.18
N ARG A 34 -10.45 -5.07 -4.58
CA ARG A 34 -9.45 -5.26 -5.66
C ARG A 34 -9.91 -4.65 -7.00
N GLU A 35 -11.14 -4.94 -7.42
CA GLU A 35 -11.68 -4.44 -8.69
C GLU A 35 -11.79 -2.92 -8.71
N ARG A 36 -12.26 -2.33 -7.61
CA ARG A 36 -12.35 -0.86 -7.50
C ARG A 36 -10.96 -0.22 -7.47
N THR A 37 -9.99 -0.85 -6.80
CA THR A 37 -8.59 -0.39 -6.81
C THR A 37 -8.02 -0.37 -8.22
N LYS A 38 -8.24 -1.44 -9.00
CA LYS A 38 -7.83 -1.50 -10.41
C LYS A 38 -8.47 -0.38 -11.23
N PHE A 39 -9.78 -0.18 -11.09
CA PHE A 39 -10.52 0.87 -11.77
C PHE A 39 -10.00 2.29 -11.43
N LEU A 40 -9.67 2.55 -10.16
CA LEU A 40 -9.17 3.86 -9.71
C LEU A 40 -7.75 4.16 -10.22
N LEU A 41 -6.92 3.13 -10.37
CA LEU A 41 -5.51 3.27 -10.73
C LEU A 41 -5.27 3.27 -12.25
N GLN A 42 -6.07 2.56 -13.05
CA GLN A 42 -5.80 2.35 -14.48
C GLN A 42 -5.64 3.65 -15.30
N THR A 43 -6.28 4.74 -14.88
CA THR A 43 -6.24 6.06 -15.55
C THR A 43 -5.21 7.02 -14.94
N LYS A 44 -4.44 6.59 -13.93
CA LYS A 44 -3.44 7.41 -13.24
C LYS A 44 -2.07 7.28 -13.88
N ALA A 45 -1.16 8.20 -13.54
CA ALA A 45 0.22 8.16 -14.01
C ALA A 45 0.92 6.88 -13.52
N THR A 46 1.83 6.33 -14.33
CA THR A 46 2.70 5.21 -13.94
C THR A 46 3.37 5.49 -12.60
N GLY A 47 3.36 4.47 -11.73
CA GLY A 47 3.87 4.55 -10.36
C GLY A 47 2.92 5.17 -9.35
N THR A 48 1.69 5.54 -9.76
CA THR A 48 0.64 5.89 -8.80
C THR A 48 0.20 4.64 -8.04
N PHE A 49 0.16 4.71 -6.72
CA PHE A 49 -0.20 3.61 -5.84
C PHE A 49 -1.28 3.97 -4.83
N LEU A 50 -1.96 2.94 -4.33
CA LEU A 50 -3.08 3.06 -3.40
C LEU A 50 -2.90 2.04 -2.28
N ILE A 51 -3.10 2.48 -1.04
CA ILE A 51 -3.02 1.63 0.16
C ILE A 51 -4.43 1.26 0.62
N ARG A 52 -4.65 -0.04 0.87
CA ARG A 52 -5.95 -0.59 1.29
C ARG A 52 -5.80 -1.73 2.28
N PHE A 53 -6.88 -2.05 2.98
CA PHE A 53 -6.96 -3.23 3.83
C PHE A 53 -7.21 -4.49 3.00
N SER A 54 -6.62 -5.59 3.43
CA SER A 54 -6.82 -6.89 2.81
C SER A 54 -8.15 -7.48 3.22
N GLU A 55 -9.01 -7.77 2.24
CA GLU A 55 -10.30 -8.46 2.44
C GLU A 55 -10.12 -9.97 2.73
N SER A 56 -8.93 -10.53 2.47
CA SER A 56 -8.68 -11.97 2.56
C SER A 56 -7.89 -12.42 3.79
N ILE A 57 -7.41 -11.49 4.62
CA ILE A 57 -6.66 -11.81 5.84
C ILE A 57 -7.54 -11.54 7.05
N ARG A 58 -8.02 -12.60 7.69
CA ARG A 58 -8.96 -12.56 8.82
C ARG A 58 -8.49 -11.68 9.97
N ASP A 59 -7.21 -11.74 10.33
CA ASP A 59 -6.68 -10.99 11.49
C ASP A 59 -6.27 -9.55 11.17
N GLY A 60 -6.58 -9.09 9.95
CA GLY A 60 -6.24 -7.78 9.43
C GLY A 60 -4.84 -7.71 8.82
N ALA A 61 -4.75 -7.10 7.64
CA ALA A 61 -3.51 -6.80 6.95
C ALA A 61 -3.69 -5.59 6.03
N VAL A 62 -2.59 -4.92 5.70
CA VAL A 62 -2.55 -3.79 4.77
C VAL A 62 -1.78 -4.18 3.51
N THR A 63 -2.23 -3.73 2.33
CA THR A 63 -1.54 -3.96 1.06
C THR A 63 -1.55 -2.67 0.24
N PHE A 64 -0.71 -2.61 -0.77
CA PHE A 64 -0.75 -1.57 -1.76
C PHE A 64 -0.68 -2.14 -3.17
N SER A 65 -1.28 -1.39 -4.08
CA SER A 65 -1.29 -1.66 -5.51
C SER A 65 -0.79 -0.45 -6.26
N TRP A 66 -0.09 -0.64 -7.37
CA TRP A 66 0.38 0.45 -8.23
C TRP A 66 0.09 0.14 -9.69
N VAL A 67 -0.01 1.18 -10.52
CA VAL A 67 -0.18 1.06 -11.96
C VAL A 67 1.14 1.24 -12.71
N ASP A 68 1.36 0.41 -13.72
CA ASP A 68 2.43 0.54 -14.71
C ASP A 68 1.85 0.56 -16.12
N HIS A 69 2.40 1.42 -17.00
CA HIS A 69 2.01 1.56 -18.41
C HIS A 69 3.17 1.28 -19.35
N SER A 70 4.30 0.75 -18.86
CA SER A 70 5.51 0.47 -19.63
C SER A 70 5.29 -0.44 -20.84
N SER A 71 4.28 -1.32 -20.80
CA SER A 71 3.89 -2.20 -21.91
C SER A 71 2.92 -1.58 -22.91
N GLY A 72 2.53 -0.31 -22.75
CA GLY A 72 1.52 0.37 -23.56
C GLY A 72 0.07 0.20 -23.07
N GLU A 73 -0.16 -0.69 -22.10
CA GLU A 73 -1.46 -0.90 -21.44
C GLU A 73 -1.32 -0.77 -19.92
N ALA A 74 -2.40 -0.34 -19.25
CA ALA A 74 -2.42 -0.18 -17.80
C ALA A 74 -2.42 -1.53 -17.08
N HIS A 75 -1.33 -1.84 -16.41
CA HIS A 75 -1.17 -3.02 -15.57
C HIS A 75 -1.16 -2.61 -14.10
N VAL A 76 -2.13 -3.12 -13.32
CA VAL A 76 -2.19 -2.87 -11.88
C VAL A 76 -1.60 -4.07 -11.15
N HIS A 77 -0.49 -3.84 -10.47
CA HIS A 77 0.18 -4.82 -9.64
C HIS A 77 -0.30 -4.70 -8.19
N ALA A 78 -0.20 -5.78 -7.42
CA ALA A 78 -0.53 -5.80 -6.00
C ALA A 78 0.54 -6.54 -5.21
N VAL A 79 0.95 -5.97 -4.07
CA VAL A 79 1.89 -6.61 -3.15
C VAL A 79 1.14 -7.56 -2.23
N GLN A 80 1.82 -8.64 -1.80
CA GLN A 80 1.30 -9.49 -0.72
C GLN A 80 0.97 -8.63 0.51
N PRO A 81 -0.18 -8.85 1.18
CA PRO A 81 -0.54 -8.05 2.34
C PRO A 81 0.44 -8.18 3.50
N TYR A 82 0.79 -7.05 4.10
CA TYR A 82 1.56 -6.95 5.34
C TYR A 82 0.64 -7.14 6.55
N THR A 83 0.90 -8.21 7.29
CA THR A 83 0.26 -8.56 8.54
C THR A 83 0.86 -7.79 9.72
N LYS A 84 0.21 -7.86 10.89
CA LYS A 84 0.75 -7.34 12.16
C LYS A 84 2.17 -7.84 12.46
N LYS A 85 2.46 -9.10 12.12
CA LYS A 85 3.79 -9.71 12.32
C LYS A 85 4.85 -9.00 11.49
N GLU A 86 4.57 -8.73 10.21
CA GLU A 86 5.50 -8.04 9.33
C GLU A 86 5.65 -6.57 9.73
N LEU A 87 4.53 -5.91 10.07
CA LEU A 87 4.55 -4.50 10.52
C LEU A 87 5.27 -4.29 11.86
N SER A 88 5.38 -5.34 12.69
CA SER A 88 6.15 -5.30 13.93
C SER A 88 7.66 -5.22 13.72
N VAL A 89 8.15 -5.63 12.54
CA VAL A 89 9.58 -5.63 12.19
C VAL A 89 9.94 -4.61 11.12
N LEU A 90 8.99 -4.25 10.25
CA LEU A 90 9.17 -3.29 9.16
C LEU A 90 7.95 -2.37 9.09
N SER A 91 8.15 -1.08 9.35
CA SER A 91 7.07 -0.11 9.27
C SER A 91 6.53 -0.01 7.83
N LEU A 92 5.24 0.31 7.66
CA LEU A 92 4.66 0.47 6.32
C LEU A 92 5.37 1.56 5.49
N PRO A 93 5.74 2.74 6.05
CA PRO A 93 6.51 3.74 5.31
C PRO A 93 7.88 3.23 4.84
N ASP A 94 8.60 2.47 5.68
CA ASP A 94 9.87 1.87 5.31
C ASP A 94 9.69 0.79 4.24
N ALA A 95 8.63 -0.03 4.34
CA ALA A 95 8.29 -1.02 3.32
C ALA A 95 8.01 -0.36 1.96
N ILE A 96 7.28 0.75 1.94
CA ILE A 96 7.01 1.54 0.73
C ILE A 96 8.29 2.18 0.20
N ASN A 97 9.13 2.73 1.06
CA ASN A 97 10.35 3.42 0.65
C ASN A 97 11.39 2.48 0.03
N HIS A 98 11.56 1.30 0.63
CA HIS A 98 12.54 0.30 0.22
C HIS A 98 11.98 -0.76 -0.73
N TYR A 99 10.72 -0.62 -1.18
CA TYR A 99 10.17 -1.53 -2.17
C TYR A 99 10.95 -1.41 -3.48
N THR A 100 11.47 -2.52 -4.00
CA THR A 100 12.23 -2.51 -5.24
C THR A 100 11.82 -3.66 -6.14
N LEU A 101 11.71 -3.38 -7.44
CA LEU A 101 11.61 -4.39 -8.49
C LEU A 101 12.96 -4.54 -9.17
N THR A 102 13.30 -5.78 -9.54
CA THR A 102 14.49 -6.08 -10.33
C THR A 102 14.11 -6.09 -11.80
N ALA A 103 14.65 -5.15 -12.58
CA ALA A 103 14.53 -5.20 -14.04
C ALA A 103 15.45 -6.29 -14.63
N GLN A 104 15.09 -6.85 -15.79
CA GLN A 104 15.96 -7.76 -16.52
C GLN A 104 17.20 -6.98 -17.01
N GLY A 105 18.31 -7.04 -16.25
CA GLY A 105 19.54 -6.31 -16.57
C GLY A 105 20.23 -5.56 -15.41
N TYR A 106 19.97 -5.92 -14.15
CA TYR A 106 20.77 -5.57 -12.95
C TYR A 106 20.45 -4.26 -12.22
N SER A 107 19.55 -3.40 -12.70
CA SER A 107 19.08 -2.25 -11.91
C SER A 107 17.81 -2.58 -11.11
N SER A 108 17.88 -2.39 -9.79
CA SER A 108 16.70 -2.34 -8.93
C SER A 108 16.16 -0.91 -8.87
N TYR A 109 14.84 -0.76 -8.88
CA TYR A 109 14.20 0.55 -8.74
C TYR A 109 12.90 0.43 -7.96
N ASN A 110 12.50 1.52 -7.29
CA ASN A 110 11.22 1.60 -6.61
C ASN A 110 10.15 2.07 -7.62
N PRO A 111 9.11 1.27 -7.92
CA PRO A 111 8.05 1.67 -8.85
C PRO A 111 7.06 2.67 -8.24
N LEU A 112 7.06 2.88 -6.91
CA LEU A 112 6.11 3.70 -6.20
C LEU A 112 6.54 5.17 -6.25
N MET A 113 5.75 6.01 -6.92
CA MET A 113 6.10 7.41 -7.20
C MET A 113 5.08 8.37 -6.60
N TYR A 114 3.79 8.05 -6.71
CA TYR A 114 2.70 8.94 -6.29
C TYR A 114 1.70 8.17 -5.44
N LEU A 115 1.41 8.65 -4.24
CA LEU A 115 0.24 8.20 -3.50
C LEU A 115 -1.02 8.74 -4.19
N TYR A 116 -2.04 7.88 -4.34
CA TYR A 116 -3.30 8.27 -4.96
C TYR A 116 -3.92 9.52 -4.30
N PRO A 117 -4.47 10.47 -5.10
CA PRO A 117 -4.57 10.40 -6.55
C PRO A 117 -3.34 10.89 -7.33
N ASP A 118 -2.49 11.73 -6.73
CA ASP A 118 -1.41 12.48 -7.39
C ASP A 118 -0.39 13.12 -6.42
N ILE A 119 -0.28 12.58 -5.20
CA ILE A 119 0.60 13.13 -4.16
C ILE A 119 1.99 12.51 -4.31
N PRO A 120 3.08 13.27 -4.49
CA PRO A 120 4.42 12.69 -4.52
C PRO A 120 4.71 11.85 -3.28
N LYS A 121 5.30 10.65 -3.45
CA LYS A 121 5.57 9.69 -2.37
C LYS A 121 6.28 10.35 -1.18
N ASP A 122 7.33 11.11 -1.44
CA ASP A 122 8.12 11.71 -0.36
C ASP A 122 7.38 12.87 0.35
N THR A 123 6.42 13.52 -0.31
CA THR A 123 5.51 14.47 0.33
C THR A 123 4.58 13.75 1.32
N ALA A 124 4.07 12.58 0.95
CA ALA A 124 3.18 11.80 1.80
C ALA A 124 3.92 11.11 2.96
N PHE A 125 5.07 10.50 2.69
CA PHE A 125 5.74 9.59 3.63
C PHE A 125 7.06 10.11 4.21
N GLY A 126 7.61 11.22 3.70
CA GLY A 126 8.95 11.70 4.05
C GLY A 126 9.18 11.91 5.55
N ARG A 127 8.15 12.34 6.28
CA ARG A 127 8.22 12.54 7.74
C ARG A 127 8.35 11.25 8.55
N TYR A 128 8.02 10.09 7.97
CA TYR A 128 8.13 8.79 8.66
C TYR A 128 9.41 8.05 8.32
N TYR A 129 10.15 8.50 7.32
CA TYR A 129 11.42 7.89 6.97
C TYR A 129 12.41 8.15 8.11
N LYS A 130 12.96 7.07 8.65
CA LYS A 130 14.05 7.18 9.62
C LYS A 130 15.25 7.79 8.91
N VAL A 131 15.74 8.91 9.42
CA VAL A 131 17.03 9.46 9.00
C VAL A 131 18.09 8.44 9.41
N PRO A 132 19.03 8.05 8.51
CA PRO A 132 20.15 7.19 8.85
C PRO A 132 20.98 7.70 10.03
#